data_AF-A0A2K8SEZ3-F1
#
_entry.id   AF-A0A2K8SEZ3-F1
#
_cell.length_a   1.000
_cell.length_b   1.000
_cell.length_c   1.000
_cell.angle_alpha   90.00
_cell.angle_beta   90.00
_cell.angle_gamma   90.00
#
_symmetry.space_group_name_H-M   'P 1'
#
loop_
_entity.id
_entity.type
_entity.pdbx_description
1 polymer ?
#
loop_
_entity_poly.entity_id
_entity_poly.type
_entity_poly.pdbx_seq_one_letter_code
_entity_poly.pdbx_strand_id
1 'polypeptide(L)'
;MSVFKALGWLLGVPPAEQRQYSKNQREDYENTRNKLVSKLEKFVKELPGFESFRLDLYISDLVNSFPKKYVFSGSTYIEKIAYKYIDDLVSEAKKPQYKGDSGKYYLIEKWKVKIKRKKTDDEILKIAEEIDQEMLNQKKSEIDKIEMLEKEKRILELEKQIRDLKNSNNRERQR
;
A
#
# COMPACT_ATOMS: atom_id res chain seq x y z
N MET A 1 27.03 38.71 9.45
CA MET A 1 26.67 38.05 8.16
C MET A 1 27.94 37.98 7.31
N SER A 2 28.50 36.79 7.07
CA SER A 2 29.84 36.64 6.47
C SER A 2 29.83 36.89 4.96
N VAL A 3 30.73 37.77 4.49
CA VAL A 3 30.95 38.16 3.08
C VAL A 3 31.20 36.95 2.17
N PHE A 4 31.71 35.84 2.71
CA PHE A 4 31.94 34.58 1.98
C PHE A 4 30.65 33.84 1.59
N LYS A 5 29.53 34.02 2.31
CA LYS A 5 28.23 33.43 1.92
C LYS A 5 27.66 34.08 0.64
N ALA A 6 28.02 35.33 0.33
CA ALA A 6 27.50 36.08 -0.82
C ALA A 6 28.28 35.82 -2.13
N LEU A 7 29.60 35.62 -2.08
CA LEU A 7 30.41 35.30 -3.27
C LEU A 7 30.09 33.91 -3.85
N GLY A 8 29.78 32.93 -3.00
CA GLY A 8 29.39 31.59 -3.47
C GLY A 8 28.12 31.62 -4.32
N TRP A 9 27.14 32.46 -3.94
CA TRP A 9 25.88 32.60 -4.68
C TRP A 9 26.08 33.25 -6.06
N LEU A 10 26.98 34.23 -6.16
CA LEU A 10 27.38 34.89 -7.43
C LEU A 10 28.14 33.95 -8.39
N LEU A 11 28.84 32.94 -7.86
CA LEU A 11 29.50 31.89 -8.64
C LEU A 11 28.57 30.69 -8.96
N GLY A 12 27.27 30.81 -8.68
CA GLY A 12 26.29 29.75 -8.89
C GLY A 12 26.36 28.59 -7.89
N VAL A 13 27.12 28.74 -6.79
CA VAL A 13 27.25 27.72 -5.75
C VAL A 13 26.29 28.04 -4.61
N PRO A 14 25.19 27.26 -4.44
CA PRO A 14 24.20 27.55 -3.41
C PRO A 14 24.80 27.50 -1.99
N PRO A 15 24.21 28.20 -1.01
CA PRO A 15 24.60 28.13 0.40
C PRO A 15 24.69 26.69 0.92
N ALA A 16 25.58 26.43 1.89
CA ALA A 16 25.78 25.10 2.46
C ALA A 16 24.47 24.49 3.02
N GLU A 17 23.62 25.32 3.63
CA GLU A 17 22.30 24.94 4.15
C GLU A 17 21.36 24.47 3.01
N GLN A 18 21.37 25.13 1.84
CA GLN A 18 20.61 24.70 0.67
C GLN A 18 21.19 23.44 0.02
N ARG A 19 22.51 23.25 0.07
CA ARG A 19 23.17 22.02 -0.40
C ARG A 19 22.83 20.82 0.48
N GLN A 20 22.85 20.98 1.80
CA GLN A 20 22.42 19.94 2.73
C GLN A 20 20.93 19.63 2.59
N TYR A 21 20.09 20.66 2.46
CA TYR A 21 18.67 20.48 2.22
C TYR A 21 18.43 19.71 0.91
N SER A 22 19.08 20.12 -0.19
CA SER A 22 19.03 19.40 -1.49
C SER A 22 19.55 17.96 -1.42
N LYS A 23 20.55 17.69 -0.57
CA LYS A 23 21.11 16.35 -0.39
C LYS A 23 20.12 15.44 0.36
N ASN A 24 19.56 15.91 1.47
CA ASN A 24 18.56 15.18 2.25
C ASN A 24 17.29 14.92 1.41
N GLN A 25 16.88 15.89 0.59
CA GLN A 25 15.78 15.73 -0.36
C GLN A 25 16.01 14.60 -1.36
N ARG A 26 17.25 14.44 -1.82
CA ARG A 26 17.62 13.38 -2.76
C ARG A 26 17.65 12.01 -2.07
N GLU A 27 18.18 11.94 -0.87
CA GLU A 27 18.21 10.71 -0.06
C GLU A 27 16.80 10.22 0.31
N ASP A 28 15.90 11.12 0.73
CA ASP A 28 14.50 10.78 1.02
C ASP A 28 13.77 10.24 -0.21
N TYR A 29 13.95 10.89 -1.37
CA TYR A 29 13.41 10.43 -2.64
C TYR A 29 13.92 9.04 -3.02
N GLU A 30 15.24 8.83 -2.96
CA GLU A 30 15.87 7.55 -3.29
C GLU A 30 15.39 6.45 -2.34
N ASN A 31 15.20 6.74 -1.06
CA ASN A 31 14.67 5.79 -0.08
C ASN A 31 13.21 5.38 -0.37
N THR A 32 12.31 6.34 -0.59
CA THR A 32 10.91 6.04 -0.92
C THR A 32 10.80 5.29 -2.25
N ARG A 33 11.58 5.70 -3.26
CA ARG A 33 11.64 5.00 -4.54
C ARG A 33 12.11 3.56 -4.37
N ASN A 34 13.21 3.32 -3.65
CA ASN A 34 13.78 1.98 -3.48
C ASN A 34 12.82 1.04 -2.72
N LYS A 35 12.11 1.55 -1.70
CA LYS A 35 11.07 0.78 -1.00
C LYS A 35 9.93 0.36 -1.93
N LEU A 36 9.44 1.28 -2.76
CA LEU A 36 8.39 1.00 -3.74
C LEU A 36 8.87 0.00 -4.79
N VAL A 37 10.09 0.18 -5.31
CA VAL A 37 10.72 -0.74 -6.28
C VAL A 37 10.83 -2.14 -5.69
N SER A 38 11.35 -2.29 -4.47
CA SER A 38 11.51 -3.59 -3.80
C SER A 38 10.18 -4.35 -3.66
N LYS A 39 9.10 -3.66 -3.27
CA LYS A 39 7.78 -4.29 -3.13
C LYS A 39 7.20 -4.66 -4.50
N LEU A 40 7.43 -3.82 -5.50
CA LEU A 40 6.91 -4.03 -6.85
C LEU A 40 7.67 -5.15 -7.59
N GLU A 41 8.99 -5.27 -7.39
CA GLU A 41 9.79 -6.38 -7.90
C GLU A 41 9.34 -7.74 -7.34
N LYS A 42 8.95 -7.80 -6.06
CA LYS A 42 8.32 -9.00 -5.49
C LYS A 42 7.02 -9.34 -6.22
N PHE A 43 6.19 -8.34 -6.49
CA PHE A 43 4.93 -8.50 -7.22
C PHE A 43 5.13 -8.98 -8.68
N VAL A 44 6.09 -8.42 -9.42
CA VAL A 44 6.39 -8.83 -10.81
C VAL A 44 6.79 -10.29 -10.88
N LYS A 45 7.49 -10.79 -9.86
CA LYS A 45 7.85 -12.21 -9.75
C LYS A 45 6.65 -13.13 -9.47
N GLU A 46 5.59 -12.61 -8.85
CA GLU A 46 4.38 -13.37 -8.52
C GLU A 46 3.34 -13.40 -9.66
N LEU A 47 3.50 -12.58 -10.71
CA LEU A 47 2.61 -12.54 -11.87
C LEU A 47 3.30 -13.07 -13.15
N PRO A 48 3.04 -14.33 -13.53
CA PRO A 48 3.68 -14.92 -14.71
C PRO A 48 3.38 -14.14 -16.00
N GLY A 49 4.47 -13.83 -16.72
CA GLY A 49 4.47 -13.06 -17.97
C GLY A 49 4.24 -11.56 -17.80
N PHE A 50 4.52 -11.00 -16.62
CA PHE A 50 4.81 -9.57 -16.47
C PHE A 50 6.33 -9.31 -16.31
N GLU A 51 7.17 -10.35 -16.43
CA GLU A 51 8.62 -10.26 -16.14
C GLU A 51 9.37 -9.27 -17.02
N SER A 52 8.92 -9.05 -18.26
CA SER A 52 9.54 -8.12 -19.21
C SER A 52 9.18 -6.66 -18.98
N PHE A 53 8.22 -6.36 -18.08
CA PHE A 53 7.77 -4.99 -17.86
C PHE A 53 8.65 -4.26 -16.85
N ARG A 54 9.30 -3.20 -17.33
CA ARG A 54 10.12 -2.25 -16.56
C ARG A 54 9.29 -1.35 -15.65
N LEU A 55 8.63 -1.95 -14.66
CA LEU A 55 7.78 -1.23 -13.71
C LEU A 55 8.60 -0.31 -12.79
N ASP A 56 9.88 -0.58 -12.62
CA ASP A 56 10.86 0.31 -11.96
C ASP A 56 10.88 1.72 -12.56
N LEU A 57 10.70 1.84 -13.88
CA LEU A 57 10.65 3.13 -14.58
C LEU A 57 9.37 3.92 -14.24
N TYR A 58 8.25 3.22 -14.09
CA TYR A 58 6.95 3.84 -13.80
C TYR A 58 6.80 4.27 -12.35
N ILE A 59 7.55 3.66 -11.42
CA ILE A 59 7.57 4.12 -10.02
C ILE A 59 8.16 5.53 -9.92
N SER A 60 9.19 5.84 -10.69
CA SER A 60 9.74 7.19 -10.74
C SER A 60 8.67 8.20 -11.21
N ASP A 61 7.92 7.87 -12.26
CA ASP A 61 6.80 8.70 -12.76
C ASP A 61 5.71 8.88 -11.69
N LEU A 62 5.37 7.82 -10.97
CA LEU A 62 4.41 7.85 -9.88
C LEU A 62 4.87 8.77 -8.76
N VAL A 63 6.10 8.63 -8.25
CA VAL A 63 6.62 9.49 -7.17
C VAL A 63 6.69 10.95 -7.63
N ASN A 64 7.09 11.19 -8.89
CA ASN A 64 7.16 12.54 -9.47
C ASN A 64 5.78 13.18 -9.70
N SER A 65 4.70 12.40 -9.69
CA SER A 65 3.33 12.92 -9.80
C SER A 65 2.83 13.58 -8.51
N PHE A 66 3.49 13.31 -7.37
CA PHE A 66 3.13 13.89 -6.08
C PHE A 66 3.82 15.25 -5.86
N PRO A 67 3.16 16.19 -5.16
CA PRO A 67 3.79 17.41 -4.69
C PRO A 67 5.02 17.08 -3.82
N LYS A 68 6.11 17.83 -4.04
CA LYS A 68 7.39 17.63 -3.37
C LYS A 68 7.28 17.55 -1.83
N LYS A 69 6.37 18.30 -1.23
CA LYS A 69 6.15 18.31 0.24
C LYS A 69 5.77 16.93 0.82
N TYR A 70 5.18 16.04 0.02
CA TYR A 70 4.87 14.66 0.44
C TYR A 70 5.99 13.68 0.15
N VAL A 71 6.94 14.03 -0.72
CA VAL A 71 8.12 13.20 -1.00
C VAL A 71 9.11 13.30 0.17
N PHE A 72 9.15 14.46 0.82
CA PHE A 72 10.00 14.71 1.98
C PHE A 72 9.34 14.24 3.27
N SER A 73 10.16 13.87 4.27
CA SER A 73 9.77 13.47 5.64
C SER A 73 9.27 12.03 5.84
N GLY A 74 9.50 11.13 4.89
CA GLY A 74 9.04 9.74 5.00
C GLY A 74 7.52 9.65 5.04
N SER A 75 6.83 10.51 4.27
CA SER A 75 5.38 10.57 4.32
C SER A 75 4.78 9.20 3.97
N THR A 76 3.98 8.69 4.90
CA THR A 76 3.26 7.42 4.73
C THR A 76 2.22 7.51 3.61
N TYR A 77 1.81 8.72 3.23
CA TYR A 77 0.79 8.95 2.21
C TYR A 77 1.20 8.52 0.81
N ILE A 78 2.41 8.88 0.36
CA ILE A 78 2.90 8.44 -0.96
C ILE A 78 3.01 6.92 -0.98
N GLU A 79 3.58 6.32 0.08
CA GLU A 79 3.72 4.87 0.17
C GLU A 79 2.33 4.19 0.17
N LYS A 80 1.38 4.64 0.99
CA LYS A 80 0.00 4.12 1.04
C LYS A 80 -0.71 4.20 -0.32
N ILE A 81 -0.67 5.36 -0.97
CA ILE A 81 -1.35 5.57 -2.26
C ILE A 81 -0.67 4.75 -3.35
N ALA A 82 0.66 4.72 -3.37
CA ALA A 82 1.41 3.91 -4.33
C ALA A 82 1.10 2.41 -4.15
N TYR A 83 1.04 1.93 -2.90
CA TYR A 83 0.64 0.55 -2.63
C TYR A 83 -0.77 0.26 -3.09
N LYS A 84 -1.75 1.11 -2.80
CA LYS A 84 -3.12 0.93 -3.32
C LYS A 84 -3.13 0.85 -4.85
N TYR A 85 -2.35 1.67 -5.55
CA TYR A 85 -2.30 1.63 -7.01
C TYR A 85 -1.61 0.39 -7.56
N ILE A 86 -0.63 -0.16 -6.83
CA ILE A 86 -0.02 -1.45 -7.17
C ILE A 86 -1.03 -2.57 -6.90
N ASP A 87 -1.71 -2.56 -5.76
CA ASP A 87 -2.73 -3.56 -5.39
C ASP A 87 -3.92 -3.56 -6.35
N ASP A 88 -4.37 -2.37 -6.78
CA ASP A 88 -5.37 -2.19 -7.86
C ASP A 88 -4.88 -2.85 -9.16
N LEU A 89 -3.62 -2.60 -9.55
CA LEU A 89 -3.02 -3.18 -10.74
C LEU A 89 -2.93 -4.70 -10.64
N VAL A 90 -2.54 -5.23 -9.47
CA VAL A 90 -2.51 -6.67 -9.17
C VAL A 90 -3.88 -7.29 -9.36
N SER A 91 -4.89 -6.70 -8.73
CA SER A 91 -6.27 -7.17 -8.75
C SER A 91 -6.84 -7.13 -10.17
N GLU A 92 -6.57 -6.05 -10.91
CA GLU A 92 -6.94 -5.96 -12.33
C GLU A 92 -6.21 -7.01 -13.16
N ALA A 93 -4.90 -7.21 -13.01
CA ALA A 93 -4.12 -8.17 -13.80
C ALA A 93 -4.62 -9.62 -13.68
N LYS A 94 -5.26 -9.99 -12.57
CA LYS A 94 -5.86 -11.32 -12.37
C LYS A 94 -7.17 -11.53 -13.13
N LYS A 95 -7.79 -10.48 -13.67
CA LYS A 95 -9.07 -10.58 -14.37
C LYS A 95 -8.92 -11.29 -15.72
N PRO A 96 -9.89 -12.13 -16.13
CA PRO A 96 -9.82 -12.88 -17.40
C PRO A 96 -9.64 -11.99 -18.64
N GLN A 97 -10.20 -10.78 -18.61
CA GLN A 97 -10.14 -9.80 -19.71
C GLN A 97 -8.72 -9.30 -20.04
N TYR A 98 -7.75 -9.50 -19.15
CA TYR A 98 -6.36 -9.12 -19.38
C TYR A 98 -5.44 -10.34 -19.52
N LYS A 99 -6.00 -11.54 -19.78
CA LYS A 99 -5.21 -12.72 -20.12
C LYS A 99 -4.60 -12.56 -21.52
N GLY A 100 -3.27 -12.68 -21.60
CA GLY A 100 -2.49 -12.55 -22.84
C GLY A 100 -1.77 -11.19 -22.98
N ASP A 101 -0.79 -11.13 -23.88
CA ASP A 101 0.16 -10.01 -23.97
C ASP A 101 -0.51 -8.66 -24.29
N SER A 102 -1.53 -8.68 -25.15
CA SER A 102 -2.31 -7.48 -25.51
C SER A 102 -3.10 -6.93 -24.32
N GLY A 103 -3.72 -7.82 -23.53
CA GLY A 103 -4.46 -7.45 -22.32
C GLY A 103 -3.54 -6.87 -21.24
N LYS A 104 -2.36 -7.48 -21.06
CA LYS A 104 -1.32 -6.98 -20.14
C LYS A 104 -0.79 -5.62 -20.56
N TYR A 105 -0.50 -5.42 -21.84
CA TYR A 105 -0.04 -4.14 -22.38
C TYR A 105 -1.08 -3.03 -22.14
N TYR A 106 -2.35 -3.29 -22.47
CA TYR A 106 -3.42 -2.33 -22.26
C TYR A 106 -3.59 -1.96 -20.78
N LEU A 107 -3.52 -2.94 -19.87
CA LEU A 107 -3.60 -2.69 -18.44
C LEU A 107 -2.47 -1.76 -17.96
N ILE A 108 -1.24 -1.97 -18.45
CA ILE A 108 -0.09 -1.16 -18.09
C ILE A 108 -0.23 0.26 -18.66
N GLU A 109 -0.67 0.43 -19.90
CA GLU A 109 -0.91 1.76 -20.47
C GLU A 109 -1.98 2.54 -19.69
N LYS A 110 -3.08 1.88 -19.34
CA LYS A 110 -4.11 2.47 -18.45
C LYS A 110 -3.53 2.91 -17.12
N TRP A 111 -2.64 2.10 -16.54
CA TRP A 111 -1.96 2.42 -15.29
C TRP A 111 -0.98 3.58 -15.43
N LYS A 112 -0.18 3.63 -16.52
CA LYS A 112 0.72 4.76 -16.82
C LYS A 112 -0.03 6.08 -16.88
N VAL A 113 -1.19 6.12 -17.52
CA VAL A 113 -2.02 7.33 -17.59
C VAL A 113 -2.49 7.74 -16.19
N LYS A 114 -2.85 6.77 -15.33
CA LYS A 114 -3.29 7.03 -13.95
C LYS A 114 -2.16 7.61 -13.08
N ILE A 115 -0.94 7.07 -13.19
CA ILE A 115 0.19 7.49 -12.35
C ILE A 115 0.88 8.78 -12.82
N LYS A 116 0.82 9.13 -14.11
CA LYS A 116 1.43 10.36 -14.65
C LYS A 116 0.63 11.62 -14.33
N ARG A 117 -0.64 11.48 -13.93
CA ARG A 117 -1.48 12.61 -13.55
C ARG A 117 -0.94 13.24 -12.27
N LYS A 118 -0.57 14.51 -12.35
CA LYS A 118 -0.18 15.30 -11.18
C LYS A 118 -1.33 15.30 -10.18
N LYS A 119 -1.02 14.97 -8.94
CA LYS A 119 -1.98 14.96 -7.84
C LYS A 119 -1.99 16.31 -7.16
N THR A 120 -3.19 16.82 -6.88
CA THR A 120 -3.40 17.96 -5.98
C THR A 120 -3.39 17.52 -4.52
N ASP A 121 -3.22 18.47 -3.61
CA ASP A 121 -3.21 18.19 -2.17
C ASP A 121 -4.54 17.58 -1.71
N ASP A 122 -5.66 18.12 -2.19
CA ASP A 122 -7.02 17.65 -1.86
C ASP A 122 -7.24 16.21 -2.35
N GLU A 123 -6.77 15.87 -3.55
CA GLU A 123 -6.85 14.51 -4.08
C GLU A 123 -6.01 13.53 -3.26
N ILE A 124 -4.83 13.94 -2.79
CA ILE A 124 -3.96 13.09 -1.97
C ILE A 124 -4.61 12.79 -0.62
N LEU A 125 -5.13 13.83 0.05
CA LEU A 125 -5.81 13.69 1.33
C LEU A 125 -7.06 12.82 1.19
N LYS A 126 -7.88 13.07 0.18
CA LYS A 126 -9.09 12.28 -0.08
C LYS A 126 -8.77 10.80 -0.31
N ILE A 127 -7.78 10.48 -1.16
CA ILE A 127 -7.40 9.08 -1.40
C ILE A 127 -6.84 8.44 -0.12
N ALA A 128 -6.08 9.20 0.68
CA ALA A 128 -5.55 8.71 1.94
C ALA A 128 -6.65 8.40 2.96
N GLU A 129 -7.64 9.28 3.10
CA GLU A 129 -8.83 9.06 3.95
C GLU A 129 -9.62 7.84 3.49
N GLU A 130 -9.83 7.68 2.18
CA GLU A 130 -10.48 6.51 1.60
C GLU A 130 -9.72 5.21 1.94
N ILE A 131 -8.38 5.22 1.85
CA ILE A 131 -7.54 4.08 2.24
C ILE A 131 -7.70 3.75 3.73
N ASP A 132 -7.61 4.76 4.59
CA ASP A 132 -7.67 4.54 6.04
C ASP A 132 -9.06 4.04 6.47
N GLN A 133 -10.12 4.54 5.85
CA GLN A 133 -11.49 4.07 6.08
C GLN A 133 -11.69 2.63 5.59
N GLU A 134 -11.12 2.27 4.44
CA GLU A 134 -11.18 0.92 3.90
C GLU A 134 -10.47 -0.08 4.82
N MET A 135 -9.27 0.25 5.31
CA MET A 135 -8.55 -0.58 6.28
C MET A 135 -9.32 -0.70 7.60
N LEU A 136 -9.94 0.38 8.07
CA LEU A 136 -10.76 0.36 9.29
C LEU A 136 -11.93 -0.61 9.14
N ASN A 137 -12.61 -0.60 7.99
CA ASN A 137 -13.72 -1.49 7.70
C ASN A 137 -13.27 -2.95 7.59
N GLN A 138 -12.12 -3.22 6.96
CA GLN A 138 -11.54 -4.57 6.91
C GLN A 138 -11.24 -5.09 8.32
N LYS A 139 -10.58 -4.29 9.16
CA LYS A 139 -10.29 -4.67 10.56
C LYS A 139 -11.56 -4.92 11.38
N LYS A 140 -12.61 -4.10 11.21
CA LYS A 140 -13.91 -4.34 11.85
C LYS A 140 -14.49 -5.68 11.42
N SER A 141 -14.48 -5.99 10.13
CA SER A 141 -14.96 -7.28 9.63
C SER A 141 -14.15 -8.47 10.15
N GLU A 142 -12.84 -8.32 10.34
CA GLU A 142 -12.01 -9.36 10.96
C GLU A 142 -12.35 -9.56 12.44
N ILE A 143 -12.58 -8.49 13.19
CA ILE A 143 -13.02 -8.56 14.59
C ILE A 143 -14.38 -9.26 14.69
N ASP A 144 -15.34 -8.88 13.84
CA ASP A 144 -16.67 -9.51 13.82
C ASP A 144 -16.60 -11.02 13.55
N LYS A 145 -15.69 -11.44 12.65
CA LYS A 145 -15.43 -12.87 12.39
C LYS A 145 -14.85 -13.58 13.60
N ILE A 146 -13.92 -12.96 14.32
CA ILE A 146 -13.33 -13.53 15.53
C ILE A 146 -14.42 -13.70 16.61
N GLU A 147 -15.23 -12.68 16.85
CA GLU A 147 -16.33 -12.76 17.81
C GLU A 147 -17.35 -13.86 17.44
N MET A 148 -17.64 -14.02 16.14
CA MET A 148 -18.51 -15.09 15.66
C MET A 148 -17.91 -16.47 15.98
N LEU A 149 -16.63 -16.68 15.66
CA LEU A 149 -15.93 -17.95 15.93
C LEU A 149 -15.87 -18.28 17.43
N GLU A 150 -15.69 -17.27 18.29
CA GLU A 150 -15.73 -17.44 19.74
C GLU A 150 -17.13 -17.87 20.23
N LYS A 151 -18.18 -17.26 19.68
CA LYS A 151 -19.58 -17.64 19.98
C LYS A 151 -19.89 -19.05 19.50
N GLU A 152 -19.48 -19.44 18.30
CA GLU A 152 -19.65 -20.80 17.77
C GLU A 152 -18.96 -21.84 18.66
N LYS A 153 -17.72 -21.56 19.08
CA LYS A 153 -16.99 -22.43 20.01
C LYS A 153 -17.75 -22.59 21.34
N ARG A 154 -18.34 -21.50 21.85
CA ARG A 154 -19.11 -21.53 23.09
C ARG A 154 -20.41 -22.34 22.94
N ILE A 155 -21.09 -22.24 21.81
CA ILE A 155 -22.28 -23.07 21.51
C ILE A 155 -21.89 -24.55 21.51
N LEU A 156 -20.79 -24.92 20.83
CA LEU A 156 -20.31 -26.31 20.80
C LEU A 156 -19.97 -26.87 22.19
N GLU A 157 -19.38 -26.04 23.07
CA GLU A 157 -19.12 -26.43 24.47
C GLU A 157 -20.43 -26.68 25.25
N LEU A 158 -21.41 -25.78 25.10
CA LEU A 158 -22.71 -25.91 25.76
C LEU A 158 -23.49 -27.12 25.25
N GLU A 159 -23.46 -27.37 23.93
CA GLU A 159 -24.08 -28.56 23.33
C GLU A 159 -23.45 -29.85 23.85
N LYS A 160 -22.13 -29.87 24.04
CA LYS A 160 -21.43 -31.00 24.65
C LYS A 160 -21.87 -31.21 26.10
N GLN A 161 -21.94 -30.15 26.91
CA GLN A 161 -22.42 -30.23 28.29
C GLN A 161 -23.87 -30.74 28.37
N ILE A 162 -24.76 -30.25 27.51
CA ILE A 162 -26.15 -30.72 27.43
C ILE A 162 -26.20 -32.22 27.08
N ARG A 163 -25.36 -32.67 26.14
CA ARG A 163 -25.27 -34.09 25.76
C ARG A 163 -24.79 -34.96 26.92
N ASP A 164 -23.76 -34.51 27.63
CA ASP A 164 -23.20 -35.25 28.77
C ASP A 164 -24.21 -35.33 29.94
N LEU A 165 -24.94 -34.24 30.22
CA LEU A 165 -26.04 -34.22 31.21
C LEU A 165 -27.22 -35.11 30.82
N LYS A 166 -27.61 -35.15 29.53
CA LYS A 166 -28.66 -36.08 29.06
C LYS A 166 -28.22 -37.54 29.24
N ASN A 167 -26.95 -37.84 28.97
CA ASN A 167 -26.41 -39.18 29.13
C ASN A 167 -26.30 -39.62 30.59
N SER A 168 -25.98 -38.70 31.53
CA SER A 168 -25.97 -39.02 32.97
C SER A 168 -27.38 -39.27 33.51
N ASN A 169 -28.34 -38.41 33.17
CA ASN A 169 -29.75 -38.56 33.60
C ASN A 169 -30.39 -39.86 33.10
N ASN A 170 -30.10 -40.28 31.86
CA ASN A 170 -30.62 -41.55 31.34
C ASN A 170 -30.02 -42.77 32.06
N ARG A 171 -28.78 -42.70 32.53
CA ARG A 171 -28.16 -43.78 33.33
C ARG A 171 -28.75 -43.88 34.74
N GLU A 172 -29.11 -42.75 35.34
CA GLU A 172 -29.78 -42.72 36.64
C GLU A 172 -31.22 -43.25 36.57
N ARG A 173 -31.96 -42.97 35.49
CA ARG A 173 -33.33 -43.49 35.29
C ARG A 173 -33.43 -44.99 35.00
N GLN A 174 -32.30 -45.64 34.69
CA GLN A 174 -32.21 -47.08 34.45
C GLN A 174 -31.74 -47.87 35.68
N ARG A 175 -31.45 -47.17 36.78
CA ARG A 175 -31.21 -47.76 38.11
C ARG A 175 -32.47 -47.66 38.95
#